data_AF-A0A820L6E9-F1
#
_entry.id   AF-A0A820L6E9-F1
#
_cell.length_a   1.000
_cell.length_b   1.000
_cell.length_c   1.000
_cell.angle_alpha   90.00
_cell.angle_beta   90.00
_cell.angle_gamma   90.00
#
_symmetry.space_group_name_H-M   'P 1'
#
loop_
_entity.id
_entity.type
_entity.pdbx_description
1 polymer ?
#
loop_
_entity_poly.entity_id
_entity_poly.type
_entity_poly.pdbx_seq_one_letter_code
_entity_poly.pdbx_strand_id
1 'polypeptide(L)'
;LKLRKHDNGIIFSIATATNQENSSAYDIELGQGTLGLQEKEYYDNDTAITAAYRQFMIDLASALTNNSAAAIKTDVDEIFALEKIISQYHWSASEQRLRDNETIRTTVGGLATAFPSSFNFTDYVRQSYLLANVTLLDTDVISVSEVAYLVNVSSILQAAPAHTVQNYLVWRFMMNRANNMPSRIRNTRTQFDR
;
A
#
# COMPACT_ATOMS: atom_id res chain seq x y z
N LEU A 1 8.43 7.24 -4.53
CA LEU A 1 8.60 6.87 -5.97
C LEU A 1 9.63 5.76 -6.20
N LYS A 2 10.89 5.83 -5.73
CA LYS A 2 11.91 4.75 -5.95
C LYS A 2 11.51 3.34 -5.48
N LEU A 3 10.72 3.23 -4.40
CA LEU A 3 10.24 1.94 -3.86
C LEU A 3 9.31 1.16 -4.81
N ARG A 4 8.73 1.81 -5.83
CA ARG A 4 7.86 1.15 -6.83
C ARG A 4 8.61 0.38 -7.91
N LYS A 5 9.91 0.62 -8.12
CA LYS A 5 10.77 -0.19 -9.03
C LYS A 5 10.92 -1.65 -8.59
N HIS A 6 10.27 -2.02 -7.50
CA HIS A 6 10.41 -3.25 -6.78
C HIS A 6 9.08 -3.98 -6.60
N ASP A 7 8.06 -3.54 -7.35
CA ASP A 7 6.70 -4.08 -7.40
C ASP A 7 6.08 -4.27 -6.02
N ASN A 8 5.88 -3.14 -5.33
CA ASN A 8 5.15 -3.14 -4.08
C ASN A 8 3.98 -2.16 -4.21
N GLY A 9 2.76 -2.68 -4.31
CA GLY A 9 1.52 -1.92 -4.16
C GLY A 9 1.30 -1.50 -2.70
N ILE A 10 2.25 -0.76 -2.12
CA ILE A 10 2.17 -0.25 -0.74
C ILE A 10 1.27 0.98 -0.77
N ILE A 11 0.23 0.98 0.07
CA ILE A 11 -0.81 2.02 0.18
C ILE A 11 -1.69 2.11 -1.07
N PHE A 12 -1.14 2.33 -2.25
CA PHE A 12 -1.91 2.37 -3.50
C PHE A 12 -1.33 1.39 -4.51
N SER A 13 -2.20 0.65 -5.18
CA SER A 13 -1.84 -0.23 -6.29
C SER A 13 -1.97 0.52 -7.60
N ILE A 14 -1.00 0.34 -8.51
CA ILE A 14 -1.13 0.72 -9.91
C ILE A 14 -0.69 -0.46 -10.75
N ALA A 15 -1.51 -0.87 -11.71
CA ALA A 15 -1.22 -1.94 -12.65
C ALA A 15 -1.60 -1.55 -14.08
N THR A 16 -1.12 -2.32 -15.05
CA THR A 16 -1.63 -2.34 -16.42
C THR A 16 -2.36 -3.66 -16.63
N ALA A 17 -3.63 -3.59 -17.02
CA ALA A 17 -4.41 -4.77 -17.40
C ALA A 17 -4.86 -4.67 -18.85
N THR A 18 -5.11 -5.83 -19.47
CA THR A 18 -5.74 -5.87 -20.78
C THR A 18 -7.16 -5.31 -20.67
N ASN A 19 -7.51 -4.41 -21.57
CA ASN A 19 -8.84 -3.82 -21.59
C ASN A 19 -9.90 -4.88 -21.88
N GLN A 20 -10.89 -4.98 -20.99
CA GLN A 20 -11.92 -6.03 -21.05
C GLN A 20 -12.84 -5.90 -22.27
N GLU A 21 -13.04 -4.68 -22.79
CA GLU A 21 -13.87 -4.40 -23.96
C GLU A 21 -13.07 -4.45 -25.27
N ASN A 22 -11.76 -4.23 -25.20
CA ASN A 22 -10.84 -4.30 -26.34
C ASN A 22 -9.53 -4.97 -25.94
N SER A 23 -9.41 -6.27 -26.22
CA SER A 23 -8.23 -7.07 -25.84
C SER A 23 -6.92 -6.66 -26.52
N SER A 24 -6.97 -5.75 -27.50
CA SER A 24 -5.78 -5.15 -28.14
C SER A 24 -5.32 -3.85 -27.48
N ALA A 25 -6.00 -3.39 -26.43
CA ALA A 25 -5.67 -2.20 -25.66
C ALA A 25 -5.34 -2.57 -24.20
N TYR A 26 -4.66 -1.65 -23.51
CA TYR A 26 -4.34 -1.76 -22.08
C TYR A 26 -5.00 -0.62 -21.33
N ASP A 27 -5.53 -0.93 -20.15
CA ASP A 27 -6.05 0.05 -19.21
C ASP A 27 -5.12 0.16 -18.01
N ILE A 28 -4.92 1.38 -17.53
CA ILE A 28 -4.26 1.64 -16.26
C ILE A 28 -5.26 1.36 -15.15
N GLU A 29 -4.90 0.55 -14.16
CA GLU A 29 -5.73 0.30 -12.99
C GLU A 29 -5.12 0.98 -11.78
N LEU A 30 -5.91 1.76 -11.06
CA LEU A 30 -5.57 2.38 -9.78
C LEU A 30 -6.56 1.90 -8.72
N GLY A 31 -6.04 1.44 -7.58
CA GLY A 31 -6.88 0.95 -6.49
C GLY A 31 -6.13 0.85 -5.18
N GLN A 32 -6.74 0.18 -4.21
CA GLN A 32 -6.14 0.00 -2.90
C GLN A 32 -4.85 -0.83 -2.95
N GLY A 33 -3.87 -0.47 -2.13
CA GLY A 33 -2.68 -1.26 -1.91
C GLY A 33 -2.94 -2.42 -0.95
N THR A 34 -1.92 -3.26 -0.73
CA THR A 34 -2.03 -4.36 0.23
C THR A 34 -1.84 -3.88 1.67
N LEU A 35 -2.42 -4.61 2.63
CA LEU A 35 -2.10 -4.50 4.06
C LEU A 35 -0.92 -5.43 4.42
N GLY A 36 -0.33 -5.21 5.59
CA GLY A 36 0.71 -6.07 6.14
C GLY A 36 0.17 -7.43 6.58
N LEU A 37 -0.98 -7.45 7.24
CA LEU A 37 -1.78 -8.64 7.45
C LEU A 37 -2.72 -8.84 6.26
N GLN A 38 -3.01 -10.10 5.95
CA GLN A 38 -3.74 -10.46 4.73
C GLN A 38 -5.18 -9.92 4.71
N GLU A 39 -5.84 -9.92 5.87
CA GLU A 39 -7.23 -9.49 6.03
C GLU A 39 -7.33 -8.28 6.95
N LYS A 40 -8.24 -7.35 6.63
CA LYS A 40 -8.43 -6.13 7.43
C LYS A 40 -9.01 -6.45 8.82
N GLU A 41 -9.75 -7.55 8.92
CA GLU A 41 -10.42 -8.06 10.11
C GLU A 41 -9.42 -8.40 11.22
N TYR A 42 -8.18 -8.76 10.86
CA TYR A 42 -7.14 -8.97 11.86
C TYR A 42 -6.82 -7.71 12.67
N TYR A 43 -7.09 -6.52 12.14
CA TYR A 43 -6.81 -5.26 12.83
C TYR A 43 -7.94 -4.82 13.77
N ASP A 44 -9.12 -5.46 13.72
CA ASP A 44 -10.28 -5.06 14.53
C ASP A 44 -10.00 -5.23 16.03
N ASN A 45 -9.34 -6.32 16.40
CA ASN A 45 -9.06 -6.70 17.78
C ASN A 45 -7.57 -7.00 18.00
N ASP A 46 -7.12 -6.81 19.25
CA ASP A 46 -5.79 -7.26 19.66
C ASP A 46 -5.83 -8.78 19.86
N THR A 47 -5.04 -9.49 19.05
CA THR A 47 -4.99 -10.95 19.00
C THR A 47 -3.54 -11.42 19.04
N ALA A 48 -3.34 -12.74 19.18
CA ALA A 48 -2.01 -13.32 19.03
C ALA A 48 -1.37 -12.98 17.67
N ILE A 49 -2.19 -12.82 16.62
CA ILE A 49 -1.73 -12.48 15.26
C ILE A 49 -1.22 -11.05 15.20
N THR A 50 -1.95 -10.07 15.75
CA THR A 50 -1.48 -8.68 15.77
C THR A 50 -0.28 -8.50 16.71
N ALA A 51 -0.22 -9.26 17.81
CA ALA A 51 0.94 -9.29 18.68
C ALA A 51 2.19 -9.84 17.96
N ALA A 52 2.05 -10.97 17.25
CA ALA A 52 3.13 -11.56 16.47
C ALA A 52 3.59 -10.64 15.34
N TYR A 53 2.65 -9.94 14.69
CA TYR A 53 2.96 -8.96 13.65
C TYR A 53 3.82 -7.81 14.16
N ARG A 54 3.47 -7.25 15.32
CA ARG A 54 4.25 -6.17 15.96
C ARG A 54 5.60 -6.69 16.44
N GLN A 55 5.65 -7.90 16.98
CA GLN A 55 6.92 -8.53 17.37
C GLN A 55 7.85 -8.71 16.17
N PHE A 56 7.31 -9.11 15.01
CA PHE A 56 8.09 -9.23 13.78
C PHE A 56 8.69 -7.88 13.35
N MET A 57 7.94 -6.77 13.49
CA MET A 57 8.51 -5.43 13.27
C MET A 57 9.67 -5.12 14.21
N ILE A 58 9.49 -5.39 15.51
CA ILE A 58 10.49 -5.14 16.54
C ILE A 58 11.77 -5.95 16.25
N ASP A 59 11.63 -7.23 15.95
CA ASP A 59 12.76 -8.12 15.69
C ASP A 59 13.53 -7.69 14.44
N LEU A 60 12.81 -7.31 13.38
CA LEU A 60 13.42 -6.83 12.15
C LEU A 60 14.16 -5.50 12.38
N ALA A 61 13.53 -4.54 13.05
CA ALA A 61 14.13 -3.24 13.35
C ALA A 61 15.36 -3.38 14.26
N SER A 62 15.30 -4.27 15.25
CA SER A 62 16.42 -4.57 16.16
C SER A 62 17.58 -5.23 15.42
N ALA A 63 17.31 -6.05 14.41
CA ALA A 63 18.35 -6.70 13.59
C ALA A 63 19.04 -5.77 12.57
N LEU A 64 18.48 -4.60 12.32
CA LEU A 64 18.92 -3.65 11.28
C LEU A 64 19.44 -2.33 11.84
N THR A 65 19.09 -1.98 13.08
CA THR A 65 19.41 -0.69 13.69
C THR A 65 20.07 -0.89 15.05
N ASN A 66 20.75 0.15 15.54
CA ASN A 66 21.27 0.20 16.91
C ASN A 66 20.37 1.05 17.83
N ASN A 67 19.10 1.23 17.46
CA ASN A 67 18.15 2.01 18.26
C ASN A 67 17.82 1.28 19.56
N SER A 68 17.41 2.02 20.58
CA SER A 68 16.98 1.42 21.85
C SER A 68 15.67 0.64 21.64
N ALA A 69 15.49 -0.43 22.43
CA ALA A 69 14.25 -1.21 22.41
C ALA A 69 13.00 -0.35 22.65
N ALA A 70 13.13 0.68 23.50
CA ALA A 70 12.05 1.64 23.75
C ALA A 70 11.69 2.47 22.50
N ALA A 71 12.70 2.99 21.79
CA ALA A 71 12.47 3.76 20.57
C ALA A 71 11.85 2.89 19.47
N ILE A 72 12.38 1.68 19.27
CA ILE A 72 11.83 0.71 18.31
C ILE A 72 10.37 0.39 18.64
N LYS A 73 10.06 0.15 19.91
CA LYS A 73 8.68 -0.13 20.33
C LYS A 73 7.75 1.05 20.04
N THR A 74 8.16 2.28 20.33
CA THR A 74 7.36 3.47 20.02
C THR A 74 7.09 3.57 18.52
N ASP A 75 8.12 3.44 17.68
CA ASP A 75 7.95 3.47 16.22
C ASP A 75 7.00 2.37 15.74
N VAL A 76 7.14 1.14 16.25
CA VAL A 76 6.27 0.01 15.89
C VAL A 76 4.82 0.24 16.33
N ASP A 77 4.61 0.80 17.51
CA ASP A 77 3.27 1.12 18.03
C ASP A 77 2.58 2.14 17.10
N GLU A 78 3.31 3.17 16.64
CA GLU A 78 2.81 4.18 15.70
C GLU A 78 2.55 3.63 14.30
N ILE A 79 3.45 2.81 13.75
CA ILE A 79 3.29 2.13 12.46
C ILE A 79 2.02 1.27 12.48
N PHE A 80 1.83 0.48 13.55
CA PHE A 80 0.67 -0.39 13.69
C PHE A 80 -0.63 0.42 13.82
N ALA A 81 -0.62 1.51 14.59
CA ALA A 81 -1.78 2.39 14.72
C ALA A 81 -2.17 3.01 13.38
N LEU A 82 -1.20 3.48 12.59
CA LEU A 82 -1.45 4.00 11.25
C LEU A 82 -2.06 2.92 10.33
N GLU A 83 -1.48 1.72 10.31
CA GLU A 83 -2.00 0.64 9.44
C GLU A 83 -3.41 0.18 9.85
N LYS A 84 -3.71 0.17 11.16
CA LYS A 84 -5.06 -0.11 11.67
C LYS A 84 -6.08 0.93 11.22
N ILE A 85 -5.70 2.21 11.12
CA ILE A 85 -6.60 3.24 10.56
C ILE A 85 -6.79 3.01 9.05
N ILE A 86 -5.72 2.67 8.32
CA ILE A 86 -5.80 2.36 6.88
C ILE A 86 -6.72 1.15 6.63
N SER A 87 -6.62 0.11 7.46
CA SER A 87 -7.39 -1.13 7.29
C SER A 87 -8.90 -0.92 7.40
N GLN A 88 -9.36 0.08 8.16
CA GLN A 88 -10.79 0.42 8.29
C GLN A 88 -11.44 0.85 6.98
N TYR A 89 -10.66 1.40 6.04
CA TYR A 89 -11.14 1.83 4.73
C TYR A 89 -10.87 0.81 3.63
N HIS A 90 -10.09 -0.23 3.93
CA HIS A 90 -9.71 -1.24 2.97
C HIS A 90 -10.91 -2.14 2.68
N TRP A 91 -11.09 -2.53 1.42
CA TRP A 91 -12.13 -3.49 1.06
C TRP A 91 -11.74 -4.90 1.48
N SER A 92 -12.70 -5.63 2.04
CA SER A 92 -12.64 -7.07 2.26
C SER A 92 -12.60 -7.84 0.94
N ALA A 93 -12.23 -9.11 1.00
CA ALA A 93 -12.23 -9.99 -0.18
C ALA A 93 -13.63 -10.16 -0.80
N SER A 94 -14.71 -10.05 -0.01
CA SER A 94 -16.08 -10.08 -0.54
C SER A 94 -16.47 -8.79 -1.25
N GLU A 95 -16.09 -7.63 -0.71
CA GLU A 95 -16.34 -6.32 -1.35
C GLU A 95 -15.57 -6.21 -2.67
N GLN A 96 -14.34 -6.73 -2.75
CA GLN A 96 -13.55 -6.74 -4.00
C GLN A 96 -14.23 -7.50 -5.14
N ARG A 97 -15.18 -8.39 -4.87
CA ARG A 97 -15.98 -9.06 -5.94
C ARG A 97 -17.00 -8.13 -6.60
N LEU A 98 -17.29 -6.98 -5.99
CA LEU A 98 -18.19 -5.95 -6.50
C LEU A 98 -17.42 -4.81 -7.18
N ARG A 99 -16.09 -4.92 -7.31
CA ARG A 99 -15.18 -3.90 -7.86
C ARG A 99 -15.66 -3.31 -9.19
N ASP A 100 -16.13 -4.17 -10.09
CA ASP A 100 -16.53 -3.75 -11.45
C ASP A 100 -17.70 -2.76 -11.42
N ASN A 101 -18.59 -2.87 -10.42
CA ASN A 101 -19.75 -1.98 -10.29
C ASN A 101 -19.40 -0.58 -9.78
N GLU A 102 -18.25 -0.41 -9.12
CA GLU A 102 -17.83 0.85 -8.49
C GLU A 102 -16.58 1.46 -9.14
N THR A 103 -16.17 0.92 -10.29
CA THR A 103 -14.99 1.41 -11.00
C THR A 103 -15.32 2.64 -11.84
N ILE A 104 -14.60 3.73 -11.59
CA ILE A 104 -14.67 4.94 -12.40
C ILE A 104 -13.69 4.78 -13.57
N ARG A 105 -14.20 4.87 -14.79
CA ARG A 105 -13.38 4.86 -16.00
C ARG A 105 -13.28 6.27 -16.59
N THR A 106 -12.06 6.75 -16.77
CA THR A 106 -11.77 8.10 -17.29
C THR A 106 -10.44 8.10 -18.03
N THR A 107 -9.94 9.26 -18.42
CA THR A 107 -8.58 9.42 -18.97
C THR A 107 -7.61 10.01 -17.94
N VAL A 108 -6.31 9.84 -18.15
CA VAL A 108 -5.27 10.43 -17.28
C VAL A 108 -5.45 11.95 -17.13
N GLY A 109 -5.81 12.65 -18.21
CA GLY A 109 -6.10 14.09 -18.18
C GLY A 109 -7.39 14.44 -17.42
N GLY A 110 -8.41 13.58 -17.47
CA GLY A 110 -9.69 13.74 -16.78
C GLY A 110 -9.70 13.25 -15.32
N LEU A 111 -8.61 12.61 -14.86
CA LEU A 111 -8.56 11.92 -13.57
C LEU A 111 -8.87 12.84 -12.38
N ALA A 112 -8.25 14.03 -12.33
CA ALA A 112 -8.47 14.97 -11.21
C ALA A 112 -9.90 15.50 -11.13
N THR A 113 -10.63 15.54 -12.26
CA THR A 113 -12.03 15.96 -12.32
C THR A 113 -12.97 14.83 -11.93
N ALA A 114 -12.73 13.62 -12.44
CA ALA A 114 -13.55 12.44 -12.16
C ALA A 114 -13.35 11.91 -10.73
N PHE A 115 -12.15 12.11 -10.18
CA PHE A 115 -11.75 11.63 -8.86
C PHE A 115 -11.04 12.75 -8.08
N PRO A 116 -11.78 13.73 -7.51
CA PRO A 116 -11.20 14.80 -6.72
C PRO A 116 -10.60 14.29 -5.41
N SER A 117 -9.34 14.60 -5.15
CA SER A 117 -8.64 14.26 -3.91
C SER A 117 -7.63 15.35 -3.56
N SER A 118 -7.28 15.46 -2.27
CA SER A 118 -6.17 16.29 -1.80
C SER A 118 -4.81 15.78 -2.27
N PHE A 119 -4.72 14.51 -2.69
CA PHE A 119 -3.52 13.92 -3.25
C PHE A 119 -3.57 13.92 -4.78
N ASN A 120 -2.45 14.33 -5.40
CA ASN A 120 -2.36 14.42 -6.86
C ASN A 120 -2.13 13.04 -7.48
N PHE A 121 -3.22 12.28 -7.65
CA PHE A 121 -3.18 10.96 -8.29
C PHE A 121 -2.75 11.02 -9.75
N THR A 122 -3.04 12.10 -10.48
CA THR A 122 -2.55 12.27 -11.86
C THR A 122 -1.03 12.31 -11.92
N ASP A 123 -0.38 13.13 -11.09
CA ASP A 123 1.08 13.15 -11.00
C ASP A 123 1.62 11.81 -10.50
N TYR A 124 1.01 11.22 -9.48
CA TYR A 124 1.42 9.91 -8.96
C TYR A 124 1.44 8.81 -10.03
N VAL A 125 0.38 8.72 -10.84
CA VAL A 125 0.28 7.76 -11.94
C VAL A 125 1.38 8.06 -12.98
N ARG A 126 1.50 9.30 -13.47
CA ARG A 126 2.52 9.68 -14.45
C ARG A 126 3.94 9.37 -13.97
N GLN A 127 4.27 9.78 -12.74
CA GLN A 127 5.58 9.52 -12.14
C GLN A 127 5.86 8.02 -12.00
N SER A 128 4.83 7.21 -11.77
CA SER A 128 4.99 5.76 -11.64
C SER A 128 5.36 5.11 -12.98
N TYR A 129 4.72 5.51 -14.08
CA TYR A 129 5.04 5.01 -15.42
C TYR A 129 6.36 5.58 -15.97
N LEU A 130 6.71 6.82 -15.61
CA LEU A 130 8.01 7.40 -15.94
C LEU A 130 9.18 6.60 -15.35
N LEU A 131 9.00 5.93 -14.21
CA LEU A 131 10.04 5.03 -13.65
C LEU A 131 10.35 3.82 -14.54
N ALA A 132 9.41 3.45 -15.42
CA ALA A 132 9.55 2.42 -16.44
C ALA A 132 9.85 3.01 -17.84
N ASN A 133 10.21 4.31 -17.92
CA ASN A 133 10.42 5.06 -19.16
C ASN A 133 9.18 5.13 -20.06
N VAL A 134 7.97 5.05 -19.48
CA VAL A 134 6.71 5.22 -20.20
C VAL A 134 6.15 6.61 -19.92
N THR A 135 5.86 7.36 -20.98
CA THR A 135 5.18 8.66 -20.89
C THR A 135 3.71 8.46 -21.19
N LEU A 136 2.86 8.77 -20.21
CA LEU A 136 1.41 8.69 -20.39
C LEU A 136 0.88 9.95 -21.06
N LEU A 137 -0.05 9.75 -21.99
CA LEU A 137 -0.82 10.79 -22.65
C LEU A 137 -2.09 11.10 -21.86
N ASP A 138 -2.62 12.31 -22.02
CA ASP A 138 -3.88 12.71 -21.36
C ASP A 138 -5.09 11.90 -21.83
N THR A 139 -4.97 11.25 -22.99
CA THR A 139 -5.97 10.36 -23.60
C THR A 139 -5.88 8.92 -23.11
N ASP A 140 -4.80 8.53 -22.41
CA ASP A 140 -4.66 7.18 -21.90
C ASP A 140 -5.77 6.88 -20.89
N VAL A 141 -6.33 5.68 -20.95
CA VAL A 141 -7.48 5.27 -20.15
C VAL A 141 -7.03 4.76 -18.79
N ILE A 142 -7.73 5.20 -17.76
CA ILE A 142 -7.53 4.76 -16.38
C ILE A 142 -8.86 4.35 -15.75
N SER A 143 -8.82 3.19 -15.09
CA SER A 143 -9.87 2.63 -14.26
C SER A 143 -9.48 2.81 -12.79
N VAL A 144 -10.33 3.47 -12.03
CA VAL A 144 -10.12 3.74 -10.61
C VAL A 144 -11.15 2.98 -9.79
N SER A 145 -10.68 2.04 -8.98
CA SER A 145 -11.50 1.29 -8.03
C SER A 145 -11.27 1.78 -6.59
N GLU A 146 -12.16 1.39 -5.68
CA GLU A 146 -12.05 1.70 -4.23
C GLU A 146 -11.83 3.19 -3.95
N VAL A 147 -12.57 4.05 -4.65
CA VAL A 147 -12.46 5.52 -4.60
C VAL A 147 -12.47 6.03 -3.16
N ALA A 148 -13.36 5.51 -2.31
CA ALA A 148 -13.44 5.89 -0.90
C ALA A 148 -12.14 5.56 -0.13
N TYR A 149 -11.51 4.41 -0.39
CA TYR A 149 -10.22 4.07 0.20
C TYR A 149 -9.16 5.10 -0.22
N LEU A 150 -9.06 5.38 -1.52
CA LEU A 150 -8.05 6.29 -2.07
C LEU A 150 -8.18 7.72 -1.49
N VAL A 151 -9.40 8.28 -1.40
CA VAL A 151 -9.61 9.61 -0.79
C VAL A 151 -9.25 9.61 0.69
N ASN A 152 -9.81 8.68 1.46
CA ASN A 152 -9.66 8.71 2.92
C ASN A 152 -8.22 8.42 3.33
N VAL A 153 -7.60 7.40 2.75
CA VAL A 153 -6.21 7.03 3.07
C VAL A 153 -5.24 8.13 2.65
N SER A 154 -5.45 8.78 1.50
CA SER A 154 -4.60 9.91 1.11
C SER A 154 -4.68 11.07 2.12
N SER A 155 -5.86 11.34 2.69
CA SER A 155 -6.05 12.36 3.73
C SER A 155 -5.42 11.95 5.07
N ILE A 156 -5.57 10.68 5.47
CA ILE A 156 -4.93 10.11 6.66
C ILE A 156 -3.42 10.28 6.60
N LEU A 157 -2.80 9.98 5.44
CA LEU A 157 -1.36 10.09 5.26
C LEU A 157 -0.85 11.53 5.30
N GLN A 158 -1.64 12.49 4.82
CA GLN A 158 -1.29 13.91 4.90
C GLN A 158 -1.38 14.46 6.32
N ALA A 159 -2.29 13.92 7.14
CA ALA A 159 -2.48 14.32 8.54
C ALA A 159 -1.51 13.61 9.50
N ALA A 160 -1.01 12.42 9.13
CA ALA A 160 -0.11 11.64 9.96
C ALA A 160 1.30 12.27 10.06
N PRO A 161 2.01 12.07 11.19
CA PRO A 161 3.39 12.51 11.30
C PRO A 161 4.28 11.93 10.21
N ALA A 162 5.14 12.77 9.63
CA ALA A 162 5.98 12.38 8.50
C ALA A 162 6.90 11.19 8.82
N HIS A 163 7.42 11.11 10.05
CA HIS A 163 8.28 10.00 10.48
C HIS A 163 7.51 8.69 10.55
N THR A 164 6.26 8.69 11.06
CA THR A 164 5.40 7.51 11.10
C THR A 164 5.09 6.99 9.69
N VAL A 165 4.76 7.87 8.74
CA VAL A 165 4.50 7.49 7.35
C VAL A 165 5.75 6.90 6.68
N GLN A 166 6.92 7.50 6.91
CA GLN A 166 8.19 6.99 6.38
C GLN A 166 8.54 5.62 6.96
N ASN A 167 8.42 5.46 8.27
CA ASN A 167 8.67 4.20 8.97
C ASN A 167 7.72 3.11 8.48
N TYR A 168 6.44 3.42 8.27
CA TYR A 168 5.47 2.50 7.69
C TYR A 168 5.85 2.06 6.27
N LEU A 169 6.23 2.99 5.39
CA LEU A 169 6.65 2.67 4.02
C LEU A 169 7.91 1.79 4.00
N VAL A 170 8.89 2.09 4.85
CA VAL A 170 10.12 1.28 4.99
C VAL A 170 9.79 -0.10 5.53
N TRP A 171 8.97 -0.18 6.57
CA TRP A 171 8.52 -1.45 7.14
C TRP A 171 7.85 -2.34 6.09
N ARG A 172 6.84 -1.82 5.38
CA ARG A 172 6.10 -2.59 4.36
C ARG A 172 7.00 -3.05 3.22
N PHE A 173 7.96 -2.22 2.82
CA PHE A 173 8.96 -2.61 1.84
C PHE A 173 9.87 -3.74 2.34
N MET A 174 10.37 -3.62 3.58
CA MET A 174 11.29 -4.60 4.15
C MET A 174 10.60 -5.93 4.45
N MET A 175 9.33 -5.89 4.88
CA MET A 175 8.49 -7.08 5.07
C MET A 175 8.43 -7.94 3.81
N ASN A 176 8.22 -7.32 2.64
CA ASN A 176 8.18 -8.02 1.34
C ASN A 176 9.54 -8.58 0.90
N ARG A 177 10.64 -8.19 1.58
CA ARG A 177 12.01 -8.62 1.27
C ARG A 177 12.61 -9.52 2.34
N ALA A 178 11.93 -9.74 3.47
CA ALA A 178 12.46 -10.51 4.59
C ALA A 178 12.95 -11.91 4.18
N ASN A 179 12.23 -12.58 3.25
CA ASN A 179 12.61 -13.90 2.72
C ASN A 179 13.93 -13.91 1.92
N ASN A 180 14.38 -12.75 1.45
CA ASN A 180 15.61 -12.60 0.66
C ASN A 180 16.81 -12.12 1.51
N MET A 181 16.63 -11.96 2.82
CA MET A 181 17.66 -11.45 3.72
C MET A 181 18.49 -12.58 4.36
N PRO A 182 19.60 -12.28 5.07
CA PRO A 182 20.37 -13.28 5.80
C PRO A 182 19.52 -14.05 6.81
N SER A 183 19.96 -15.26 7.19
CA SER A 183 19.21 -16.20 8.05
C SER A 183 18.62 -15.56 9.31
N ARG A 184 19.35 -14.64 9.95
CA ARG A 184 18.88 -13.90 11.13
C ARG A 184 17.54 -13.18 10.92
N ILE A 185 17.31 -12.64 9.71
CA ILE A 185 16.08 -11.92 9.34
C ILE A 185 15.03 -12.87 8.75
N ARG A 186 15.44 -13.91 8.01
CA ARG A 186 14.48 -14.93 7.56
C ARG A 186 13.83 -15.66 8.74
N ASN A 187 14.59 -15.91 9.80
CA ASN A 187 14.09 -16.59 10.99
C ASN A 187 12.98 -15.81 11.69
N THR A 188 13.04 -14.48 11.71
CA THR A 188 11.98 -13.64 12.30
C THR A 188 10.69 -13.74 11.48
N ARG A 189 10.80 -13.77 10.15
CA ARG A 189 9.66 -14.04 9.26
C ARG A 189 9.07 -15.43 9.47
N THR A 190 9.91 -16.47 9.56
CA THR A 190 9.45 -17.84 9.82
C THR A 190 8.75 -17.99 11.18
N GLN A 191 9.13 -17.21 12.19
CA GLN A 191 8.43 -17.20 13.48
C GLN A 191 7.05 -16.57 13.38
N PHE A 192 6.88 -15.54 12.55
CA PHE A 192 5.59 -14.92 12.30
C PHE A 192 4.65 -15.80 11.45
N ASP A 193 5.19 -16.52 10.46
CA ASP A 193 4.39 -17.38 9.57
C ASP A 193 3.97 -18.72 10.22
N ARG A 194 4.39 -19.01 11.46
CA ARG A 194 4.07 -20.23 12.21
C ARG A 194 2.86 -20.04 13.11
#